data_AF-A0A2W4URG7-F1
#
_entry.id   AF-A0A2W4URG7-F1
#
_cell.length_a   1.000
_cell.length_b   1.000
_cell.length_c   1.000
_cell.angle_alpha   90.00
_cell.angle_beta   90.00
_cell.angle_gamma   90.00
#
_symmetry.space_group_name_H-M   'P 1'
#
loop_
_entity.id
_entity.type
_entity.pdbx_description
1 polymer ?
#
loop_
_entity_poly.entity_id
_entity_poly.type
_entity_poly.pdbx_seq_one_letter_code
_entity_poly.pdbx_strand_id
1 'polypeptide(L)'
;MSDSKSSKQIKVVSTGLISGAVVLQIWQLIFPLPLILQSIASFTLIVLMIHAVEGIIAAFFIGFYRTRMGDTPVSQTSSLLIDHLPESTPLAIIKAGLYTFFVGTMGLSEIVKATKKNSEQTF
;
A
#
# COMPACT_ATOMS: atom_id res chain seq x y z
N MET A 1 -13.65 -13.31 -16.11
CA MET A 1 -14.28 -11.97 -15.95
C MET A 1 -14.67 -11.66 -14.50
N SER A 2 -14.65 -12.62 -13.56
CA SER A 2 -14.93 -12.44 -12.12
C SER A 2 -13.77 -11.79 -11.32
N ASP A 3 -12.52 -12.03 -11.73
CA ASP A 3 -11.35 -11.76 -10.88
C ASP A 3 -11.05 -10.26 -10.69
N SER A 4 -11.31 -9.44 -11.72
CA SER A 4 -11.06 -7.99 -11.64
C SER A 4 -12.05 -7.27 -10.72
N LYS A 5 -13.30 -7.75 -10.66
CA LYS A 5 -14.33 -7.20 -9.77
C LYS A 5 -14.05 -7.58 -8.31
N SER A 6 -13.67 -8.84 -8.08
CA SER A 6 -13.28 -9.34 -6.76
C SER A 6 -12.06 -8.57 -6.21
N SER A 7 -11.01 -8.40 -7.02
CA SER A 7 -9.82 -7.62 -6.63
C SER A 7 -10.18 -6.19 -6.21
N LYS A 8 -10.98 -5.47 -7.01
CA LYS A 8 -11.41 -4.10 -6.65
C LYS A 8 -12.19 -4.05 -5.34
N GLN A 9 -13.08 -5.01 -5.10
CA GLN A 9 -13.84 -5.08 -3.86
C GLN A 9 -12.93 -5.32 -2.66
N ILE A 10 -11.95 -6.24 -2.76
CA ILE A 10 -10.99 -6.51 -1.70
C ILE A 10 -10.22 -5.25 -1.32
N LYS A 11 -9.79 -4.44 -2.30
CA LYS A 11 -9.07 -3.19 -2.02
C LYS A 11 -9.93 -2.19 -1.27
N VAL A 12 -11.17 -1.98 -1.70
CA VAL A 12 -12.10 -1.03 -1.05
C VAL A 12 -12.38 -1.47 0.39
N VAL A 13 -12.66 -2.76 0.59
CA VAL A 13 -12.89 -3.32 1.93
C VAL A 13 -11.64 -3.18 2.81
N SER A 14 -10.46 -3.55 2.28
CA SER A 14 -9.19 -3.43 3.00
C SER A 14 -8.92 -1.99 3.41
N THR A 15 -9.06 -1.03 2.48
CA THR A 15 -8.87 0.40 2.80
C THR A 15 -9.84 0.85 3.88
N GLY A 16 -11.12 0.47 3.81
CA GLY A 16 -12.11 0.80 4.85
C GLY A 16 -11.74 0.23 6.22
N LEU A 17 -11.32 -1.03 6.28
CA LEU A 17 -10.90 -1.69 7.53
C LEU A 17 -9.65 -1.03 8.12
N ILE A 18 -8.64 -0.71 7.30
CA ILE A 18 -7.41 -0.06 7.75
C ILE A 18 -7.67 1.39 8.20
N SER A 19 -8.50 2.14 7.48
CA SER A 19 -8.94 3.47 7.94
C SER A 19 -9.67 3.39 9.28
N GLY A 20 -10.58 2.44 9.45
CA GLY A 20 -11.28 2.20 10.72
C GLY A 20 -10.32 1.83 11.85
N ALA A 21 -9.33 0.97 11.57
CA ALA A 21 -8.28 0.62 12.51
C ALA A 21 -7.46 1.84 12.94
N VAL A 22 -7.03 2.69 12.01
CA VAL A 22 -6.30 3.94 12.32
C VAL A 22 -7.14 4.85 13.21
N VAL A 23 -8.42 5.05 12.89
CA VAL A 23 -9.33 5.86 13.71
C VAL A 23 -9.47 5.27 15.12
N LEU A 24 -9.59 3.95 15.24
CA LEU A 24 -9.69 3.28 16.54
C LEU A 24 -8.42 3.48 17.39
N GLN A 25 -7.23 3.40 16.80
CA GLN A 25 -5.97 3.69 17.50
C GLN A 25 -5.85 5.15 17.91
N ILE A 26 -6.26 6.09 17.04
CA ILE A 26 -6.29 7.53 17.37
C ILE A 26 -7.26 7.79 18.52
N TRP A 27 -8.45 7.17 18.52
CA TRP A 27 -9.37 7.27 19.65
C TRP A 27 -8.67 6.80 20.93
N GLN A 28 -8.09 5.58 20.94
CA GLN A 28 -7.43 5.02 22.12
C GLN A 28 -6.34 5.94 22.69
N LEU A 29 -5.63 6.67 21.84
CA LEU A 29 -4.57 7.60 22.24
C LEU A 29 -5.12 8.81 23.00
N ILE A 30 -6.32 9.28 22.64
CA ILE A 30 -6.91 10.51 23.17
C ILE A 30 -7.87 10.22 24.34
N PHE A 31 -8.62 9.11 24.27
CA PHE A 31 -9.63 8.73 25.25
C PHE A 31 -9.58 7.23 25.56
N PRO A 32 -9.92 6.82 26.79
CA PRO A 32 -10.00 5.41 27.14
C PRO A 32 -11.08 4.71 26.31
N LEU A 33 -10.72 3.56 25.72
CA LEU A 33 -11.65 2.74 24.96
C LEU A 33 -12.56 1.92 25.89
N PRO A 34 -13.86 1.79 25.57
CA PRO A 34 -14.76 0.82 26.19
C PRO A 34 -14.15 -0.59 26.14
N LEU A 35 -14.38 -1.38 27.19
CA LEU A 35 -13.79 -2.72 27.35
C LEU A 35 -13.97 -3.62 26.11
N ILE A 36 -15.15 -3.56 25.48
CA ILE A 36 -15.47 -4.35 24.28
C ILE A 36 -14.61 -4.00 23.06
N LEU A 37 -14.13 -2.75 22.97
CA LEU A 37 -13.29 -2.30 21.88
C LEU A 37 -11.80 -2.55 22.15
N GLN A 38 -11.39 -2.87 23.37
CA GLN A 38 -9.97 -3.04 23.71
C GLN A 38 -9.36 -4.24 22.98
N SER A 39 -10.04 -5.38 22.94
CA SER A 39 -9.55 -6.56 22.20
C SER A 39 -9.46 -6.29 20.69
N ILE A 40 -10.44 -5.55 20.14
CA ILE A 40 -10.43 -5.14 18.73
C ILE A 40 -9.28 -4.16 18.46
N ALA A 41 -9.02 -3.22 19.38
CA ALA A 41 -7.92 -2.28 19.27
C ALA A 41 -6.56 -2.99 19.29
N SER A 42 -6.34 -3.95 20.19
CA SER A 42 -5.10 -4.74 20.19
C SER A 42 -4.91 -5.55 18.91
N PHE A 43 -5.98 -6.18 18.41
CA PHE A 43 -5.92 -6.93 17.15
C PHE A 43 -5.62 -6.01 15.96
N THR A 44 -6.33 -4.89 15.84
CA THR A 44 -6.14 -3.93 14.75
C THR A 44 -4.77 -3.27 14.78
N LEU A 45 -4.17 -3.08 15.97
CA LEU A 45 -2.79 -2.61 16.08
C LEU A 45 -1.80 -3.57 15.40
N ILE A 46 -1.94 -4.89 15.62
CA ILE A 46 -1.11 -5.90 14.97
C ILE A 46 -1.29 -5.85 13.45
N VAL A 47 -2.54 -5.74 12.98
CA VAL A 47 -2.84 -5.61 11.53
C VAL A 47 -2.20 -4.36 10.94
N LEU A 48 -2.30 -3.21 11.62
CA LEU A 48 -1.66 -1.96 11.19
C LEU A 48 -0.14 -2.09 11.13
N MET A 49 0.48 -2.81 12.07
CA MET A 49 1.92 -3.08 12.05
C MET A 49 2.34 -3.93 10.84
N ILE A 50 1.57 -4.96 10.49
CA ILE A 50 1.81 -5.78 9.30
C ILE A 50 1.72 -4.91 8.04
N HIS A 51 0.64 -4.13 7.91
CA HIS A 51 0.44 -3.23 6.79
C HIS A 51 1.54 -2.13 6.71
N ALA A 52 2.03 -1.64 7.84
CA ALA A 52 3.15 -0.70 7.88
C ALA A 52 4.43 -1.33 7.34
N VAL A 53 4.73 -2.57 7.71
CA VAL A 53 5.87 -3.31 7.18
C VAL A 53 5.74 -3.48 5.67
N GLU A 54 4.57 -3.90 5.17
CA GLU A 54 4.32 -4.02 3.72
C GLU A 54 4.51 -2.69 2.99
N GLY A 55 4.01 -1.59 3.57
CA GLY A 55 4.22 -0.23 3.07
C GLY A 55 5.69 0.16 2.98
N ILE A 56 6.48 -0.14 4.00
CA ILE A 56 7.93 0.12 4.02
C ILE A 56 8.63 -0.71 2.93
N ILE A 57 8.28 -1.98 2.76
CA ILE A 57 8.85 -2.84 1.70
C ILE A 57 8.56 -2.25 0.32
N ALA A 58 7.32 -1.81 0.07
CA ALA A 58 6.94 -1.19 -1.20
C ALA A 58 7.72 0.12 -1.47
N ALA A 59 7.83 0.97 -0.46
CA ALA A 59 8.57 2.23 -0.53
C ALA A 59 10.06 1.97 -0.85
N PHE A 60 10.69 1.02 -0.16
CA PHE A 60 12.07 0.63 -0.39
C PHE A 60 12.27 0.07 -1.80
N PHE A 61 11.36 -0.80 -2.25
CA PHE A 61 11.44 -1.43 -3.55
C PHE A 61 11.35 -0.42 -4.71
N ILE A 62 10.43 0.54 -4.63
CA ILE A 62 10.33 1.63 -5.61
C ILE A 62 11.54 2.57 -5.55
N GLY A 63 12.00 2.91 -4.35
CA GLY A 63 13.18 3.76 -4.17
C GLY A 63 14.43 3.13 -4.79
N PHE A 64 14.69 1.86 -4.49
CA PHE A 64 15.81 1.11 -5.05
C PHE A 64 15.72 0.95 -6.57
N TYR A 65 14.52 0.68 -7.10
CA TYR A 65 14.32 0.55 -8.54
C TYR A 65 14.64 1.86 -9.28
N ARG A 66 14.12 2.99 -8.80
CA ARG A 66 14.32 4.30 -9.45
C ARG A 66 15.76 4.80 -9.35
N THR A 67 16.44 4.57 -8.22
CA THR A 67 17.86 4.93 -8.12
C THR A 67 18.75 4.10 -9.04
N ARG A 68 18.34 2.87 -9.38
CA ARG A 68 19.11 1.97 -10.26
C ARG A 68 18.85 2.18 -11.75
N MET A 69 17.65 2.57 -12.16
CA MET A 69 17.28 2.74 -13.58
C MET A 69 17.43 4.19 -14.11
N GLY A 70 17.88 5.13 -13.26
CA GLY A 70 17.71 6.56 -13.52
C GLY A 70 16.21 6.91 -13.50
N ASP A 71 15.85 8.19 -13.55
CA ASP A 71 14.44 8.63 -13.58
C ASP A 71 13.74 8.29 -14.92
N THR A 72 13.94 7.08 -15.45
CA THR A 72 13.18 6.56 -16.59
C THR A 72 11.73 6.35 -16.15
N PRO A 73 10.75 6.90 -16.88
CA PRO A 73 9.35 6.80 -16.51
C PRO A 73 8.90 5.34 -16.56
N VAL A 74 8.37 4.87 -15.44
CA VAL A 74 7.73 3.56 -15.29
C VAL A 74 6.55 3.49 -16.28
N SER A 75 6.68 2.72 -17.35
CA SER A 75 5.65 2.47 -18.37
C SER A 75 4.39 1.80 -17.76
N GLN A 76 3.40 2.67 -17.52
CA GLN A 76 2.00 2.67 -17.93
C GLN A 76 1.10 1.43 -17.93
N THR A 77 1.47 0.28 -17.38
CA THR A 77 0.47 -0.81 -17.30
C THR A 77 0.65 -1.72 -16.09
N SER A 78 -0.06 -1.40 -15.01
CA SER A 78 -1.01 -2.32 -14.33
C SER A 78 -1.24 -1.91 -12.86
N SER A 79 -1.90 -0.77 -12.62
CA SER A 79 -3.07 -0.64 -11.73
C SER A 79 -3.36 0.85 -11.58
N LEU A 80 -4.64 1.22 -11.54
CA LEU A 80 -5.19 2.59 -11.55
C LEU A 80 -4.53 3.64 -10.61
N LEU A 81 -3.65 3.24 -9.69
CA LEU A 81 -2.85 4.13 -8.83
C LEU A 81 -1.34 4.09 -9.11
N ILE A 82 -0.80 2.99 -9.62
CA ILE A 82 0.61 2.85 -10.05
C ILE A 82 0.82 3.51 -11.43
N ASP A 83 -0.22 3.58 -12.26
CA ASP A 83 -0.19 4.18 -13.59
C ASP A 83 0.10 5.71 -13.58
N HIS A 84 0.12 6.34 -12.40
CA HIS A 84 0.51 7.73 -12.17
C HIS A 84 1.44 7.88 -10.96
N LEU A 85 2.46 7.03 -10.83
CA LEU A 85 3.54 7.36 -9.88
C LEU A 85 4.16 8.70 -10.32
N PRO A 86 4.26 9.68 -9.41
CA PRO A 86 4.80 11.00 -9.75
C PRO A 86 6.24 10.88 -10.25
N GLU A 87 6.63 11.83 -11.10
CA GLU A 87 8.00 11.88 -11.64
C GLU A 87 9.02 12.04 -10.51
N SER A 88 8.69 12.80 -9.47
CA SER A 88 9.54 12.94 -8.30
C SER A 88 9.67 11.63 -7.52
N THR A 89 10.88 11.08 -7.51
CA THR A 89 11.26 9.89 -6.74
C THR A 89 10.80 9.89 -5.28
N PRO A 90 10.96 10.97 -4.48
CA PRO A 90 10.46 10.96 -3.10
C PRO A 90 8.93 10.79 -3.02
N LEU A 91 8.18 11.44 -3.91
CA LEU A 91 6.73 11.35 -3.89
C LEU A 91 6.23 9.99 -4.38
N ALA A 92 6.97 9.34 -5.28
CA ALA A 92 6.68 7.99 -5.74
C ALA A 92 6.89 6.95 -4.63
N ILE A 93 7.97 7.09 -3.86
CA ILE A 93 8.24 6.26 -2.68
C ILE A 93 7.11 6.39 -1.66
N ILE A 94 6.71 7.63 -1.34
CA ILE A 94 5.62 7.90 -0.38
C ILE A 94 4.30 7.33 -0.89
N LYS A 95 3.95 7.56 -2.15
CA LYS A 95 2.70 7.07 -2.75
C LYS A 95 2.66 5.54 -2.76
N ALA A 96 3.76 4.88 -3.11
CA ALA A 96 3.88 3.42 -3.11
C ALA A 96 3.70 2.83 -1.71
N GLY A 97 4.37 3.43 -0.72
CA GLY A 97 4.26 3.00 0.68
C GLY A 97 2.86 3.18 1.24
N LEU A 98 2.25 4.35 1.06
CA LEU A 98 0.88 4.62 1.52
C LEU A 98 -0.14 3.73 0.83
N TYR A 99 -0.04 3.55 -0.49
CA TYR A 99 -0.94 2.66 -1.21
C TYR A 99 -0.91 1.24 -0.64
N THR A 100 0.29 0.71 -0.42
CA THR A 100 0.47 -0.64 0.12
C THR A 100 0.04 -0.73 1.58
N PHE A 101 0.25 0.31 2.38
CA PHE A 101 -0.26 0.36 3.74
C PHE A 101 -1.79 0.21 3.79
N PHE A 102 -2.53 0.87 2.91
CA PHE A 102 -4.01 0.78 2.91
C PHE A 102 -4.57 -0.45 2.21
N VAL A 103 -3.85 -0.99 1.23
CA VAL A 103 -4.34 -2.10 0.39
C VAL A 103 -3.74 -3.45 0.78
N GLY A 104 -2.68 -3.44 1.59
CA GLY A 104 -1.95 -4.60 2.06
C GLY A 104 -1.16 -5.32 0.96
N THR A 105 -0.96 -6.63 1.15
CA THR A 105 -0.29 -7.55 0.20
C THR A 105 -0.72 -7.41 -1.26
N MET A 106 -1.99 -7.13 -1.54
CA MET A 106 -2.48 -6.90 -2.90
C MET A 106 -1.83 -5.67 -3.53
N GLY A 107 -1.66 -4.58 -2.77
CA GLY A 107 -0.96 -3.38 -3.21
C GLY A 107 0.52 -3.67 -3.47
N LEU A 108 1.17 -4.41 -2.56
CA LEU A 108 2.56 -4.82 -2.72
C LEU A 108 2.78 -5.67 -3.97
N SER A 109 1.91 -6.66 -4.21
CA SER A 109 2.00 -7.55 -5.38
C SER A 109 1.90 -6.77 -6.69
N GLU A 110 1.04 -5.76 -6.75
CA GLU A 110 0.90 -4.90 -7.92
C GLU A 110 2.14 -4.06 -8.17
N ILE A 111 2.74 -3.48 -7.13
CA ILE A 111 4.00 -2.75 -7.23
C ILE A 111 5.10 -3.66 -7.77
N VAL A 112 5.26 -4.85 -7.20
CA VAL A 112 6.28 -5.80 -7.66
C VAL A 112 6.08 -6.19 -9.12
N LYS A 113 4.84 -6.49 -9.53
CA LYS A 113 4.51 -6.84 -10.92
C LYS A 113 4.76 -5.68 -11.89
N ALA A 114 4.35 -4.47 -11.52
CA ALA A 114 4.55 -3.28 -12.34
C ALA A 114 6.04 -2.97 -12.53
N THR A 115 6.83 -3.03 -11.47
CA THR A 115 8.28 -2.81 -11.56
C THR A 115 8.97 -3.88 -12.39
N LYS A 116 8.61 -5.16 -12.21
CA LYS A 116 9.16 -6.27 -13.00
C LYS A 116 8.88 -6.09 -14.49
N LYS A 117 7.62 -5.80 -14.85
CA LYS A 117 7.22 -5.56 -16.24
C LYS A 117 8.02 -4.43 -16.88
N ASN A 118 8.26 -3.35 -16.15
CA ASN A 118 9.04 -2.22 -16.65
C ASN A 118 10.53 -2.55 -16.84
N SER A 119 11.10 -3.36 -15.94
CA SER A 119 12.47 -3.84 -16.13
C SER A 119 12.63 -4.69 -17.40
N GLU A 120 11.63 -5.50 -17.76
CA GLU A 120 11.65 -6.34 -18.97
C GLU A 120 11.46 -5.54 -20.27
N GLN A 121 10.83 -4.36 -20.23
CA GLN A 121 10.61 -3.49 -21.40
C GLN A 121 11.81 -2.57 -21.72
N THR A 122 12.80 -2.48 -20.82
CA THR A 122 13.96 -1.59 -20.97
C THR A 122 15.17 -2.31 -21.60
N PHE A 123 15.06 -3.62 -21.89
CA PHE A 123 16.04 -4.46 -22.58
C PHE A 123 15.44 -5.04 -23.87
#